data_AF-A0A1A8H0E6-F1
#
_entry.id   AF-A0A1A8H0E6-F1
#
_cell.length_a   1.000
_cell.length_b   1.000
_cell.length_c   1.000
_cell.angle_alpha   90.00
_cell.angle_beta   90.00
_cell.angle_gamma   90.00
#
_symmetry.space_group_name_H-M   'P 1'
#
loop_
_entity.id
_entity.type
_entity.pdbx_description
1 polymer ?
#
loop_
_entity_poly.entity_id
_entity_poly.type
_entity_poly.pdbx_seq_one_letter_code
_entity_poly.pdbx_strand_id
1 'polypeptide(L)'
;ERCRREGYHPHGASKVPSDWRLFYFLCKKRRNLLKNPRGGAKLHGWTLTQNNGDRWKVEEPMVPHPNEAVQKNFVTSYGMCLKEQTVDLKHEGYSPSFMDEFQPPIRVSDWYAPRWDCGSEYTISVQLLDERKNVVQEFHPD
;
A
#
# COMPACT_ATOMS: atom_id res chain seq x y z
N GLU A 1 -12.24 20.29 -19.13
CA GLU A 1 -11.58 21.57 -18.78
C GLU A 1 -10.87 21.52 -17.42
N ARG A 2 -11.55 21.05 -16.37
CA ARG A 2 -11.00 20.93 -15.00
C ARG A 2 -9.70 20.14 -14.88
N CYS A 3 -9.58 18.95 -15.50
CA CYS A 3 -8.34 18.16 -15.45
C CYS A 3 -7.13 18.95 -15.92
N ARG A 4 -7.26 19.69 -17.03
CA ARG A 4 -6.17 20.50 -17.59
C ARG A 4 -5.77 21.64 -16.64
N ARG A 5 -6.76 22.34 -16.06
CA ARG A 5 -6.51 23.43 -15.09
C ARG A 5 -5.79 22.94 -13.83
N GLU A 6 -6.05 21.71 -13.41
CA GLU A 6 -5.43 21.09 -12.21
C GLU A 6 -4.19 20.24 -12.55
N GLY A 7 -3.69 20.28 -13.79
CA GLY A 7 -2.46 19.58 -14.21
C GLY A 7 -2.59 18.05 -14.38
N TYR A 8 -3.81 17.53 -14.46
CA TYR A 8 -4.05 16.10 -14.69
C TYR A 8 -4.06 15.77 -16.18
N HIS A 9 -3.05 15.00 -16.62
CA HIS A 9 -2.87 14.55 -17.98
C HIS A 9 -2.89 13.01 -18.07
N PRO A 10 -3.58 12.42 -19.07
CA PRO A 10 -3.50 10.99 -19.32
C PRO A 10 -2.05 10.58 -19.64
N HIS A 11 -1.63 9.41 -19.16
CA HIS A 11 -0.30 8.88 -19.48
C HIS A 11 -0.30 8.26 -20.88
N GLY A 12 0.45 8.87 -21.80
CA GLY A 12 0.64 8.40 -23.18
C GLY A 12 -0.49 8.78 -24.14
N ALA A 13 -0.14 9.06 -25.40
CA ALA A 13 -1.06 9.55 -26.44
C ALA A 13 -2.18 8.55 -26.81
N SER A 14 -2.04 7.27 -26.48
CA SER A 14 -3.01 6.21 -26.80
C SER A 14 -4.06 5.93 -25.71
N LYS A 15 -3.98 6.59 -24.54
CA LYS A 15 -4.87 6.33 -23.39
C LYS A 15 -5.80 7.51 -23.11
N VAL A 16 -6.55 7.95 -24.12
CA VAL A 16 -7.65 8.90 -23.87
C VAL A 16 -8.65 8.23 -22.94
N PRO A 17 -8.97 8.81 -21.76
CA PRO A 17 -9.95 8.22 -20.86
C PRO A 17 -11.31 8.10 -21.54
N SER A 18 -11.97 6.95 -21.40
CA SER A 18 -13.35 6.75 -21.84
C SER A 18 -14.32 7.64 -21.07
N ASP A 19 -14.05 7.88 -19.78
CA ASP A 19 -14.78 8.84 -18.94
C ASP A 19 -13.83 9.80 -18.21
N TRP A 20 -13.91 11.09 -18.57
CA TRP A 20 -13.11 12.14 -17.98
C TRP A 20 -13.47 12.49 -16.54
N ARG A 21 -14.72 12.25 -16.10
CA ARG A 21 -15.14 12.46 -14.70
C ARG A 21 -14.51 11.42 -13.80
N LEU A 22 -14.52 10.16 -14.20
CA LEU A 22 -13.88 9.06 -13.47
C LEU A 22 -12.36 9.22 -13.44
N PHE A 23 -11.76 9.59 -14.58
CA PHE A 23 -10.33 9.94 -14.64
C PHE A 23 -9.97 11.07 -13.67
N TYR A 24 -10.73 12.17 -13.70
CA TYR A 24 -10.51 13.28 -12.77
C TYR A 24 -10.59 12.83 -11.31
N PHE A 25 -11.62 12.06 -10.96
CA PHE A 25 -11.81 11.55 -9.61
C PHE A 25 -10.62 10.68 -9.17
N LEU A 26 -10.20 9.72 -10.01
CA LEU A 26 -9.04 8.87 -9.75
C LEU A 26 -7.78 9.71 -9.52
N CYS A 27 -7.49 10.66 -10.40
CA CYS A 27 -6.33 11.54 -10.26
C CYS A 27 -6.38 12.36 -8.97
N LYS A 28 -7.56 12.92 -8.64
CA LYS A 28 -7.74 13.77 -7.46
C LYS A 28 -7.59 13.00 -6.15
N LYS A 29 -8.03 11.75 -6.11
CA LYS A 29 -8.00 10.89 -4.92
C LYS A 29 -6.71 10.08 -4.78
N ARG A 30 -5.92 9.94 -5.85
CA ARG A 30 -4.70 9.12 -5.90
C ARG A 30 -3.68 9.55 -4.83
N ARG A 31 -3.46 8.67 -3.86
CA ARG A 31 -2.44 8.77 -2.81
C ARG A 31 -2.16 7.38 -2.25
N ASN A 32 -1.10 7.25 -1.44
CA ASN A 32 -0.93 6.04 -0.64
C ASN A 32 -2.00 6.02 0.47
N LEU A 33 -2.78 4.94 0.55
CA LEU A 33 -3.83 4.80 1.55
C LEU A 33 -3.30 4.23 2.88
N LEU A 34 -2.16 3.52 2.85
CA LEU A 34 -1.53 2.99 4.04
C LEU A 34 -0.99 4.12 4.92
N LYS A 35 -1.29 4.05 6.21
CA LYS A 35 -0.73 4.91 7.24
C LYS A 35 0.67 4.43 7.61
N ASN A 36 1.56 5.39 7.87
CA ASN A 36 2.92 5.14 8.33
C ASN A 36 3.68 4.04 7.54
N PRO A 37 3.75 4.14 6.18
CA PRO A 37 4.39 3.10 5.37
C PRO A 37 5.92 3.05 5.52
N ARG A 38 6.53 4.08 6.15
CA ARG A 38 8.00 4.25 6.25
C ARG A 38 8.51 4.27 7.69
N GLY A 39 7.71 3.84 8.67
CA GLY A 39 8.12 3.79 10.09
C GLY A 39 8.40 5.16 10.74
N GLY A 40 8.05 6.28 10.11
CA GLY A 40 8.23 7.62 10.67
C GLY A 40 7.55 7.81 12.03
N ALA A 41 6.41 7.13 12.23
CA ALA A 41 5.68 7.08 13.48
C ALA A 41 5.87 5.74 14.22
N LYS A 42 7.07 5.15 14.20
CA LYS A 42 7.36 3.83 14.76
C LYS A 42 6.39 2.79 14.18
N LEU A 43 5.66 2.05 15.03
CA LEU A 43 4.67 1.04 14.64
C LEU A 43 3.22 1.57 14.63
N HIS A 44 3.00 2.88 14.85
CA HIS A 44 1.64 3.44 14.85
C HIS A 44 0.95 3.24 13.50
N GLY A 45 -0.33 2.86 13.54
CA GLY A 45 -1.15 2.56 12.35
C GLY A 45 -1.02 1.12 11.84
N TRP A 46 -0.18 0.28 12.45
CA TRP A 46 -0.08 -1.15 12.14
C TRP A 46 -0.59 -1.99 13.31
N THR A 47 -1.39 -3.00 13.00
CA THR A 47 -1.76 -4.06 13.95
C THR A 47 -0.72 -5.16 13.87
N LEU A 48 -0.08 -5.51 14.98
CA LEU A 48 0.90 -6.60 15.02
C LEU A 48 0.17 -7.90 15.34
N THR A 49 0.06 -8.80 14.35
CA THR A 49 -0.57 -10.11 14.53
C THR A 49 0.43 -11.15 15.04
N GLN A 50 1.72 -10.97 14.73
CA GLN A 50 2.82 -11.73 15.32
C GLN A 50 4.01 -10.82 15.61
N ASN A 51 4.65 -11.01 16.75
CA ASN A 51 5.71 -10.12 17.23
C ASN A 51 6.77 -10.89 18.03
N ASN A 52 7.28 -11.98 17.44
CA ASN A 52 8.13 -12.95 18.12
C ASN A 52 9.59 -12.48 18.21
N GLY A 53 10.41 -13.21 18.98
CA GLY A 53 11.80 -12.89 19.24
C GLY A 53 11.99 -11.52 19.91
N ASP A 54 12.95 -10.74 19.42
CA ASP A 54 13.24 -9.37 19.86
C ASP A 54 12.23 -8.34 19.32
N ARG A 55 11.13 -8.81 18.71
CA ARG A 55 9.99 -8.03 18.23
C ARG A 55 10.32 -7.14 17.02
N TRP A 56 9.28 -6.58 16.42
CA TRP A 56 9.40 -5.55 15.40
C TRP A 56 10.15 -4.33 15.92
N LYS A 57 11.16 -3.90 15.16
CA LYS A 57 11.89 -2.66 15.39
C LYS A 57 11.72 -1.73 14.18
N VAL A 58 11.99 -0.45 14.42
CA VAL A 58 12.12 0.54 13.35
C VAL A 58 13.53 1.09 13.42
N GLU A 59 14.28 0.92 12.35
CA GLU A 59 15.70 1.25 12.27
C GLU A 59 15.97 2.09 11.01
N GLU A 60 17.17 2.67 10.93
CA GLU A 60 17.67 3.22 9.67
C GLU A 60 18.09 2.07 8.75
N PRO A 61 17.86 2.20 7.43
CA PRO A 61 18.20 1.14 6.50
C PRO A 61 19.73 0.97 6.42
N MET A 62 20.21 -0.27 6.49
CA MET A 62 21.65 -0.59 6.41
C MET A 62 22.27 -0.20 5.06
N VAL A 63 21.46 -0.25 4.00
CA VAL A 63 21.80 0.21 2.66
C VAL A 63 20.77 1.28 2.25
N PRO A 64 21.19 2.44 1.73
CA PRO A 64 20.26 3.48 1.31
C PRO A 64 19.22 2.96 0.32
N HIS A 65 17.96 3.30 0.58
CA HIS A 65 16.86 2.98 -0.32
C HIS A 65 16.92 3.87 -1.58
N PRO A 66 16.62 3.37 -2.80
CA PRO A 66 16.67 4.17 -4.03
C PRO A 66 15.79 5.43 -4.02
N ASN A 67 14.74 5.43 -3.20
CA ASN A 67 13.96 6.62 -2.86
C ASN A 67 14.50 7.24 -1.57
N GLU A 68 15.18 8.37 -1.68
CA GLU A 68 15.81 9.11 -0.57
C GLU A 68 14.84 9.53 0.54
N ALA A 69 13.54 9.63 0.24
CA ALA A 69 12.53 9.95 1.24
C ALA A 69 12.20 8.76 2.17
N VAL A 70 12.84 7.61 1.99
CA VAL A 70 12.77 6.44 2.86
C VAL A 70 14.02 6.42 3.74
N GLN A 71 13.87 6.91 4.97
CA GLN A 71 14.96 7.02 5.96
C GLN A 71 14.88 5.97 7.07
N LYS A 72 13.79 5.18 7.12
CA LYS A 72 13.56 4.15 8.12
C LYS A 72 12.86 2.95 7.48
N ASN A 73 13.08 1.77 8.06
CA ASN A 73 12.39 0.53 7.69
C ASN A 73 11.90 -0.22 8.92
N PHE A 74 11.01 -1.20 8.70
CA PHE A 74 10.58 -2.14 9.72
C PHE A 74 11.49 -3.36 9.68
N VAL A 75 12.00 -3.78 10.84
CA VAL A 75 12.94 -4.90 10.95
C VAL A 75 12.31 -5.99 11.79
N THR A 76 12.27 -7.21 11.24
CA THR A 76 11.79 -8.43 11.91
C THR A 76 12.88 -9.03 12.81
N SER A 77 12.48 -9.97 13.66
CA SER A 77 13.41 -10.74 14.50
C SER A 77 13.64 -12.15 13.93
N TYR A 78 14.46 -12.95 14.62
CA TYR A 78 14.66 -14.39 14.36
C TYR A 78 13.39 -15.26 14.47
N GLY A 79 12.28 -14.72 14.96
CA GLY A 79 10.97 -15.38 14.97
C GLY A 79 9.97 -14.65 14.08
N MET A 80 8.94 -15.35 13.62
CA MET A 80 7.92 -14.80 12.71
C MET A 80 7.32 -13.49 13.27
N CYS A 81 7.32 -12.47 12.42
CA CYS A 81 6.85 -11.13 12.75
C CYS A 81 5.90 -10.70 11.63
N LEU A 82 4.63 -10.47 11.98
CA LEU A 82 3.58 -10.10 11.04
C LEU A 82 2.90 -8.81 11.51
N LYS A 83 2.60 -7.94 10.55
CA LYS A 83 1.86 -6.71 10.78
C LYS A 83 0.86 -6.51 9.66
N GLU A 84 -0.30 -5.95 9.98
CA GLU A 84 -1.38 -5.73 9.02
C GLU A 84 -1.98 -4.32 9.16
N GLN A 85 -2.66 -3.89 8.11
CA GLN A 85 -3.49 -2.69 8.11
C GLN A 85 -4.68 -2.88 7.18
N THR A 86 -5.88 -2.66 7.67
CA THR A 86 -7.11 -2.67 6.86
C THR A 86 -7.40 -1.26 6.37
N VAL A 87 -7.65 -1.11 5.07
CA VAL A 87 -8.02 0.18 4.47
C VAL A 87 -9.52 0.20 4.20
N ASP A 88 -10.23 1.12 4.85
CA ASP A 88 -11.64 1.38 4.55
C ASP A 88 -11.73 2.29 3.31
N LEU A 89 -12.03 1.69 2.15
CA LEU A 89 -12.12 2.41 0.89
C LEU A 89 -13.22 3.49 0.90
N LYS A 90 -14.36 3.22 1.55
CA LYS A 90 -15.46 4.19 1.68
C LYS A 90 -15.01 5.40 2.49
N HIS A 91 -14.34 5.18 3.62
CA HIS A 91 -13.77 6.25 4.43
C HIS A 91 -12.69 7.05 3.69
N GLU A 92 -11.86 6.38 2.87
CA GLU A 92 -10.84 7.04 2.04
C GLU A 92 -11.43 7.80 0.83
N GLY A 93 -12.76 7.70 0.63
CA GLY A 93 -13.56 8.49 -0.28
C GLY A 93 -13.95 7.78 -1.57
N TYR A 94 -13.82 6.46 -1.64
CA TYR A 94 -14.24 5.61 -2.76
C TYR A 94 -15.61 5.01 -2.45
N SER A 95 -16.68 5.55 -3.05
CA SER A 95 -18.04 5.11 -2.76
C SER A 95 -18.28 3.65 -3.18
N PRO A 96 -19.21 2.92 -2.53
CA PRO A 96 -19.57 1.55 -2.94
C PRO A 96 -19.94 1.45 -4.42
N SER A 97 -20.84 2.31 -4.91
CA SER A 97 -21.22 2.34 -6.33
C SER A 97 -20.04 2.54 -7.29
N PHE A 98 -19.05 3.35 -6.90
CA PHE A 98 -17.84 3.55 -7.71
C PHE A 98 -16.96 2.29 -7.71
N MET A 99 -16.84 1.61 -6.58
CA MET A 99 -16.09 0.37 -6.50
C MET A 99 -16.79 -0.78 -7.25
N ASP A 100 -18.12 -0.87 -7.18
CA ASP A 100 -18.91 -1.94 -7.78
C ASP A 100 -19.03 -1.80 -9.31
N GLU A 101 -19.34 -0.59 -9.79
CA GLU A 101 -19.60 -0.34 -11.22
C GLU A 101 -18.31 -0.12 -12.03
N PHE A 102 -17.37 0.64 -11.47
CA PHE A 102 -16.17 1.05 -12.20
C PHE A 102 -14.94 0.18 -11.89
N GLN A 103 -14.86 -0.42 -10.70
CA GLN A 103 -13.79 -1.34 -10.29
C GLN A 103 -12.38 -0.81 -10.64
N PRO A 104 -12.00 0.35 -10.08
CA PRO A 104 -10.74 0.98 -10.42
C PRO A 104 -9.55 0.07 -10.09
N PRO A 105 -8.45 0.09 -10.87
CA PRO A 105 -7.26 -0.67 -10.54
C PRO A 105 -6.70 -0.31 -9.16
N ILE A 106 -6.57 -1.31 -8.29
CA ILE A 106 -5.91 -1.19 -6.99
C ILE A 106 -4.45 -1.63 -7.18
N ARG A 107 -3.51 -0.69 -6.97
CA ARG A 107 -2.08 -0.99 -7.08
C ARG A 107 -1.47 -1.12 -5.69
N VAL A 108 -0.91 -2.29 -5.40
CA VAL A 108 -0.12 -2.56 -4.20
C VAL A 108 1.34 -2.71 -4.57
N SER A 109 2.21 -2.24 -3.70
CA SER A 109 3.67 -2.36 -3.83
C SER A 109 4.26 -2.37 -2.44
N ASP A 110 5.18 -3.29 -2.19
CA ASP A 110 5.98 -3.33 -0.97
C ASP A 110 7.47 -3.42 -1.33
N TRP A 111 8.34 -3.07 -0.40
CA TRP A 111 9.79 -3.16 -0.57
C TRP A 111 10.40 -3.88 0.62
N TYR A 112 11.13 -4.96 0.33
CA TYR A 112 11.81 -5.76 1.34
C TYR A 112 13.25 -6.02 0.91
N ALA A 113 14.12 -6.22 1.88
CA ALA A 113 15.49 -6.64 1.67
C ALA A 113 15.91 -7.56 2.82
N PRO A 114 16.46 -8.76 2.54
CA PRO A 114 17.08 -9.55 3.58
C PRO A 114 18.33 -8.83 4.10
N ARG A 115 18.77 -9.18 5.31
CA ARG A 115 20.13 -8.83 5.71
C ARG A 115 21.13 -9.72 4.97
N TRP A 116 22.33 -9.21 4.74
CA TRP A 116 23.39 -9.96 4.06
C TRP A 116 24.03 -11.03 4.97
N ASP A 117 23.91 -10.89 6.29
CA ASP A 117 24.53 -11.73 7.31
C ASP A 117 23.61 -12.82 7.87
N CYS A 118 22.35 -12.90 7.43
CA CYS A 118 21.37 -13.86 7.93
C CYS A 118 20.29 -14.18 6.88
N GLY A 119 19.89 -15.45 6.79
CA GLY A 119 18.77 -15.86 5.97
C GLY A 119 17.44 -15.34 6.54
N SER A 120 16.56 -14.88 5.65
CA SER A 120 15.21 -14.46 6.02
C SER A 120 14.22 -14.80 4.92
N GLU A 121 13.01 -15.16 5.30
CA GLU A 121 11.89 -15.35 4.39
C GLU A 121 10.94 -14.17 4.52
N TYR A 122 10.49 -13.65 3.38
CA TYR A 122 9.51 -12.57 3.31
C TYR A 122 8.20 -13.13 2.80
N THR A 123 7.10 -12.74 3.45
CA THR A 123 5.75 -13.08 3.03
C THR A 123 4.86 -11.83 3.04
N ILE A 124 3.94 -11.77 2.07
CA ILE A 124 2.90 -10.74 1.99
C ILE A 124 1.61 -11.38 1.49
N SER A 125 0.52 -11.06 2.17
CA SER A 125 -0.84 -11.37 1.74
C SER A 125 -1.61 -10.07 1.57
N VAL A 126 -2.33 -9.93 0.47
CA VAL A 126 -3.20 -8.80 0.19
C VAL A 126 -4.58 -9.32 -0.15
N GLN A 127 -5.58 -8.89 0.60
CA GLN A 127 -6.96 -9.31 0.41
C GLN A 127 -7.85 -8.11 0.09
N LEU A 128 -8.67 -8.24 -0.95
CA LEU A 128 -9.81 -7.38 -1.19
C LEU A 128 -11.03 -7.98 -0.48
N LEU A 129 -11.67 -7.18 0.36
CA LEU A 129 -12.77 -7.63 1.21
C LEU A 129 -14.09 -6.97 0.80
N ASP A 130 -15.20 -7.72 0.93
CA ASP A 130 -16.55 -7.18 0.81
C ASP A 130 -16.99 -6.45 2.11
N GLU A 131 -18.20 -5.88 2.13
CA GLU A 131 -18.75 -5.20 3.32
C GLU A 131 -18.89 -6.11 4.55
N ARG A 132 -19.04 -7.42 4.33
CA ARG A 132 -19.12 -8.45 5.38
C ARG A 132 -17.74 -9.00 5.77
N LYS A 133 -16.66 -8.43 5.22
CA LYS A 133 -15.26 -8.84 5.40
C LYS A 133 -14.93 -10.23 4.84
N ASN A 134 -15.71 -10.73 3.88
CA ASN A 134 -15.33 -11.92 3.12
C ASN A 134 -14.29 -11.56 2.07
N VAL A 135 -13.38 -12.48 1.79
CA VAL A 135 -12.38 -12.32 0.73
C VAL A 135 -13.05 -12.42 -0.63
N VAL A 136 -12.94 -11.35 -1.42
CA VAL A 136 -13.39 -11.29 -2.83
C VAL A 136 -12.24 -11.67 -3.76
N GLN A 137 -11.04 -11.20 -3.45
CA GLN A 137 -9.83 -11.49 -4.19
C GLN A 137 -8.64 -11.50 -3.23
N GLU A 138 -7.66 -12.34 -3.52
CA GLU A 138 -6.44 -12.47 -2.74
C GLU A 138 -5.22 -12.49 -3.66
N PHE A 139 -4.12 -11.92 -3.16
CA PHE A 139 -2.82 -11.96 -3.78
C PHE A 139 -1.78 -12.41 -2.76
N HIS A 140 -1.01 -13.43 -3.16
CA HIS A 140 0.23 -13.88 -2.53
C HIS A 140 1.27 -14.02 -3.65
N PRO A 141 2.48 -13.47 -3.51
CA PRO A 141 3.55 -13.76 -4.45
C PRO A 141 3.98 -15.23 -4.32
N ASP A 142 4.28 -15.85 -5.45
CA ASP A 142 4.84 -17.22 -5.54
C ASP A 142 6.21 -17.34 -4.85
#